data_AF-A0A848Y6Z6-F1
#
_entry.id   AF-A0A848Y6Z6-F1
#
_cell.length_a   1.000
_cell.length_b   1.000
_cell.length_c   1.000
_cell.angle_alpha   90.00
_cell.angle_beta   90.00
_cell.angle_gamma   90.00
#
_symmetry.space_group_name_H-M   'P 1'
#
loop_
_entity.id
_entity.type
_entity.pdbx_description
1 polymer ?
#
loop_
_entity_poly.entity_id
_entity_poly.type
_entity_poly.pdbx_seq_one_letter_code
_entity_poly.pdbx_strand_id
1 'polypeptide(L)'
;YKTAYAHMSRYARGIKPGAKVRQGQVIGYVGSTGRSTGPHLHYEVLRGERRINPLRVRIAGGRKLKGKMLEKFKRMVARVDSMRAKAPTTTRVAANEASQ
;
A
#
# COMPACT_ATOMS: atom_id res chain seq x y z
N TYR A 1 -7.89 2.10 8.69
CA TYR A 1 -8.82 1.17 8.00
C TYR A 1 -8.21 -0.22 7.99
N LYS A 2 -9.05 -1.26 7.97
CA LYS A 2 -8.65 -2.64 7.64
C LYS A 2 -9.43 -3.09 6.41
N THR A 3 -8.87 -3.98 5.62
CA THR A 3 -9.56 -4.58 4.46
C THR A 3 -9.47 -6.09 4.57
N ALA A 4 -10.52 -6.78 4.12
CA ALA A 4 -10.57 -8.24 4.08
C ALA A 4 -10.91 -8.70 2.66
N TYR A 5 -10.31 -9.80 2.25
CA TYR A 5 -10.47 -10.40 0.93
C TYR A 5 -10.68 -11.91 1.10
N ALA A 6 -11.86 -12.40 0.77
CA ALA A 6 -12.24 -13.81 0.96
C ALA A 6 -12.43 -14.55 -0.36
N HIS A 7 -12.67 -15.85 -0.27
CA HIS A 7 -12.88 -16.79 -1.39
C HIS A 7 -11.67 -16.92 -2.33
N MET A 8 -10.46 -16.64 -1.84
CA MET A 8 -9.23 -16.76 -2.63
C MET A 8 -8.95 -18.21 -3.02
N SER A 9 -8.45 -18.43 -4.23
CA SER A 9 -7.89 -19.72 -4.65
C SER A 9 -6.46 -19.91 -4.12
N ARG A 10 -5.66 -18.83 -4.11
CA ARG A 10 -4.31 -18.81 -3.55
C ARG A 10 -3.81 -17.40 -3.28
N TYR A 11 -2.82 -17.28 -2.40
CA TYR A 11 -2.08 -16.04 -2.19
C TYR A 11 -1.03 -15.82 -3.29
N ALA A 12 -0.71 -14.55 -3.56
CA ALA A 12 0.42 -14.22 -4.43
C ALA A 12 1.75 -14.51 -3.71
N ARG A 13 2.82 -14.70 -4.50
CA ARG A 13 4.16 -15.01 -3.96
C ARG A 13 4.62 -13.92 -2.99
N GLY A 14 5.14 -14.33 -1.83
CA GLY A 14 5.68 -13.41 -0.81
C GLY A 14 4.63 -12.77 0.10
N ILE A 15 3.33 -13.04 -0.13
CA ILE A 15 2.26 -12.60 0.77
C ILE A 15 2.17 -13.57 1.95
N LYS A 16 2.42 -13.03 3.14
CA LYS A 16 2.38 -13.74 4.42
C LYS A 16 2.07 -12.74 5.55
N PRO A 17 1.70 -13.19 6.76
CA PRO A 17 1.54 -12.30 7.89
C PRO A 17 2.76 -11.38 8.08
N GLY A 18 2.51 -10.08 8.28
CA GLY A 18 3.54 -9.05 8.41
C GLY A 18 4.12 -8.52 7.09
N ALA A 19 3.77 -9.09 5.93
CA ALA A 19 4.21 -8.57 4.64
C ALA A 19 3.65 -7.16 4.38
N LYS A 20 4.53 -6.21 4.05
CA LYS A 20 4.14 -4.87 3.62
C LYS A 20 3.69 -4.92 2.16
N VAL A 21 2.55 -4.31 1.87
CA VAL A 21 1.98 -4.23 0.51
C VAL A 21 1.76 -2.78 0.09
N ARG A 22 1.80 -2.52 -1.21
CA ARG A 22 1.46 -1.22 -1.79
C ARG A 22 0.08 -1.27 -2.45
N GLN A 23 -0.58 -0.12 -2.55
CA GLN A 23 -1.83 -0.03 -3.30
C GLN A 23 -1.61 -0.48 -4.75
N GLY A 24 -2.50 -1.34 -5.25
CA GLY A 24 -2.40 -1.92 -6.60
C GLY A 24 -1.51 -3.16 -6.70
N GLN A 25 -0.82 -3.55 -5.62
CA GLN A 25 -0.06 -4.80 -5.59
C GLN A 25 -1.01 -6.01 -5.59
N VAL A 26 -0.70 -7.02 -6.40
CA VAL A 26 -1.41 -8.29 -6.40
C VAL A 26 -1.10 -9.04 -5.10
N ILE A 27 -2.14 -9.41 -4.35
CA ILE A 27 -2.00 -10.13 -3.07
C ILE A 27 -2.56 -11.56 -3.11
N GLY A 28 -3.33 -11.91 -4.13
CA GLY A 28 -3.99 -13.20 -4.26
C GLY A 28 -4.84 -13.27 -5.52
N TYR A 29 -5.48 -14.42 -5.72
CA TYR A 29 -6.27 -14.73 -6.91
C TYR A 29 -7.65 -15.23 -6.51
N VAL A 30 -8.67 -14.82 -7.25
CA VAL A 30 -10.06 -15.23 -7.04
C VAL A 30 -10.20 -16.75 -7.10
N GLY A 31 -11.10 -17.28 -6.29
CA GLY A 31 -11.50 -18.69 -6.26
C GLY A 31 -12.93 -18.80 -5.74
N SER A 32 -13.25 -19.96 -5.16
CA SER A 32 -14.56 -20.22 -4.55
C SER A 32 -14.43 -21.00 -3.24
N THR A 33 -13.38 -20.71 -2.47
CA THR A 33 -13.11 -21.38 -1.19
C THR A 33 -14.07 -20.92 -0.08
N GLY A 34 -14.33 -21.78 0.91
CA GLY A 34 -15.26 -21.49 2.00
C GLY A 34 -16.73 -21.51 1.56
N ARG A 35 -17.56 -20.68 2.18
CA ARG A 35 -18.98 -20.56 1.84
C ARG A 35 -19.16 -19.64 0.63
N SER A 36 -19.20 -20.21 -0.57
CA SER A 36 -19.33 -19.50 -1.83
C SER A 36 -20.22 -20.26 -2.80
N THR A 37 -21.01 -19.56 -3.61
CA THR A 37 -21.85 -20.16 -4.66
C THR A 37 -21.13 -20.31 -6.00
N GLY A 38 -20.01 -19.62 -6.20
CA GLY A 38 -19.21 -19.66 -7.42
C GLY A 38 -18.02 -18.68 -7.35
N PRO A 39 -17.14 -18.64 -8.36
CA PRO A 39 -15.93 -17.82 -8.29
C PRO A 39 -16.21 -16.32 -8.23
N HIS A 40 -15.91 -15.69 -7.09
CA HIS A 40 -16.05 -14.24 -6.89
C HIS A 40 -15.14 -13.74 -5.75
N LEU A 41 -15.00 -12.42 -5.62
CA LEU A 41 -14.28 -11.78 -4.52
C LEU A 41 -15.26 -11.22 -3.49
N HIS A 42 -15.17 -11.70 -2.25
CA HIS A 42 -15.80 -11.02 -1.12
C HIS A 42 -14.84 -9.99 -0.53
N TYR A 43 -15.13 -8.71 -0.74
CA TYR A 43 -14.29 -7.59 -0.32
C TYR A 43 -14.97 -6.77 0.77
N GLU A 44 -14.28 -6.60 1.91
CA GLU A 44 -14.77 -5.78 3.02
C GLU A 44 -13.80 -4.63 3.35
N VAL A 45 -14.38 -3.51 3.79
CA VAL A 45 -13.64 -2.40 4.40
C VAL A 45 -14.15 -2.19 5.81
N LEU A 46 -13.23 -2.10 6.76
CA LEU A 46 -13.50 -1.82 8.16
C LEU A 46 -12.89 -0.47 8.56
N ARG A 47 -13.69 0.37 9.22
CA ARG A 47 -13.24 1.60 9.87
C ARG A 47 -13.37 1.41 11.39
N GLY A 48 -12.24 1.16 12.04
CA GLY A 48 -12.24 0.61 13.40
C GLY A 48 -12.74 -0.83 13.34
N GLU A 49 -13.79 -1.13 14.12
CA GLU A 49 -14.42 -2.45 14.18
C GLU A 49 -15.69 -2.56 13.31
N ARG A 50 -16.14 -1.45 12.72
CA ARG A 50 -17.37 -1.43 11.91
C ARG A 50 -17.07 -1.71 10.43
N ARG A 51 -17.78 -2.68 9.87
CA ARG A 51 -17.88 -2.89 8.42
C ARG A 51 -18.64 -1.73 7.80
N ILE A 52 -18.12 -1.17 6.71
CA ILE A 52 -18.73 -0.07 5.97
C ILE A 52 -18.83 -0.43 4.49
N ASN A 53 -19.79 0.16 3.78
CA ASN A 53 -19.91 -0.02 2.33
C ASN A 53 -18.63 0.48 1.64
N PRO A 54 -17.85 -0.40 0.99
CA PRO A 54 -16.57 -0.02 0.36
C PRO A 54 -16.72 1.07 -0.70
N LEU A 55 -17.83 1.11 -1.43
CA LEU A 55 -18.08 2.06 -2.52
C LEU A 55 -18.27 3.49 -2.02
N ARG A 56 -18.60 3.67 -0.74
CA ARG A 56 -18.79 4.99 -0.11
C ARG A 56 -17.52 5.49 0.58
N VAL A 57 -16.46 4.69 0.61
CA VAL A 57 -15.21 5.08 1.27
C VAL A 57 -14.45 6.03 0.35
N ARG A 58 -14.46 7.33 0.70
CA ARG A 58 -13.49 8.29 0.16
C ARG A 58 -12.12 7.99 0.76
N ILE A 59 -11.42 7.02 0.19
CA ILE A 59 -9.98 6.93 0.34
C ILE A 59 -9.43 8.18 -0.32
N ALA A 60 -8.61 8.97 0.38
CA ALA A 60 -8.01 10.17 -0.18
C ALA A 60 -7.14 9.79 -1.38
N GLY A 61 -7.76 9.73 -2.57
CA GLY A 61 -7.03 9.66 -3.83
C GLY A 61 -6.14 10.90 -3.84
N GLY A 62 -4.83 10.70 -3.92
CA GLY A 62 -3.87 11.80 -3.91
C GLY A 62 -4.35 12.89 -4.87
N ARG A 63 -4.40 14.15 -4.39
CA ARG A 63 -4.75 15.28 -5.24
C ARG A 63 -3.80 15.26 -6.44
N LYS A 64 -4.33 15.02 -7.64
CA LYS A 64 -3.54 15.11 -8.87
C LYS A 64 -3.23 16.58 -9.12
N LEU A 65 -1.97 16.98 -8.94
CA LEU A 65 -1.51 18.33 -9.27
C LEU A 65 -1.69 18.56 -10.77
N LYS A 66 -2.07 19.78 -11.16
CA LYS A 66 -2.29 20.17 -12.56
C LYS A 66 -1.52 21.45 -12.89
N GLY A 67 -1.30 21.68 -14.19
CA GLY A 67 -0.72 22.90 -14.74
C GLY A 67 0.62 23.28 -14.10
N LYS A 68 0.79 24.58 -13.80
CA LYS A 68 2.03 25.15 -13.25
C LYS A 68 2.50 24.47 -11.96
N MET A 69 1.57 23.99 -11.13
CA MET A 69 1.89 23.33 -9.86
C MET A 69 2.53 21.96 -10.07
N LEU A 70 2.04 21.20 -11.04
CA LEU A 70 2.64 19.90 -11.41
C LEU A 70 4.04 20.10 -11.98
N GLU A 71 4.23 21.09 -12.86
CA GLU A 71 5.54 21.35 -13.46
C GLU A 71 6.57 21.82 -12.43
N LYS A 72 6.18 22.69 -11.48
CA LYS A 72 7.05 23.08 -10.36
C LYS A 72 7.40 21.87 -9.48
N PHE A 73 6.43 20.99 -9.20
CA PHE A 73 6.65 19.78 -8.43
C PHE A 73 7.66 18.84 -9.12
N LYS A 74 7.49 18.56 -10.42
CA LYS A 74 8.42 17.72 -11.19
C LYS A 74 9.84 18.26 -11.18
N ARG A 75 10.02 19.58 -11.35
CA ARG A 75 11.36 20.21 -11.28
C ARG A 75 12.00 20.02 -9.91
N MET A 76 11.22 20.15 -8.84
CA MET A 76 11.71 19.94 -7.48
C MET A 76 12.10 18.49 -7.23
N VAL A 77 11.30 17.52 -7.69
CA VAL A 77 11.61 16.09 -7.62
C VAL A 77 12.94 15.79 -8.32
N ALA A 78 13.10 16.22 -9.58
CA ALA A 78 14.34 16.00 -10.33
C ALA A 78 15.58 16.59 -9.64
N ARG A 79 15.44 17.76 -9.00
CA ARG A 79 16.51 18.38 -8.21
C ARG A 79 16.86 17.54 -6.98
N VAL A 80 15.86 17.09 -6.21
CA VAL A 80 16.06 16.27 -5.01
C VAL A 80 16.70 14.93 -5.37
N ASP A 81 16.23 14.28 -6.43
CA ASP A 81 16.80 13.01 -6.87
C ASP A 81 18.26 13.15 -7.30
N SER A 82 18.59 14.24 -8.01
CA SER A 82 19.98 14.56 -8.38
C SER A 82 20.88 14.80 -7.16
N MET A 83 20.36 15.43 -6.10
CA MET A 83 21.10 15.61 -4.85
C MET A 83 21.29 14.29 -4.10
N ARG A 84 20.25 13.44 -4.04
CA ARG A 84 20.33 12.12 -3.40
C ARG A 84 21.34 11.21 -4.08
N ALA A 85 21.40 11.23 -5.42
CA ALA A 85 22.37 10.45 -6.18
C ALA A 85 23.83 10.86 -5.91
N LYS A 86 24.06 12.13 -5.54
CA LYS A 86 25.40 12.69 -5.25
C LYS A 86 25.78 12.64 -3.77
N ALA A 87 24.83 12.32 -2.87
CA ALA A 87 25.09 12.26 -1.45
C ALA A 87 25.77 10.93 -1.06
N PRO A 88 26.82 10.94 -0.22
CA PRO A 88 27.46 9.71 0.25
C PRO A 88 26.47 8.88 1.08
N THR A 89 26.40 7.57 0.82
CA THR A 89 25.41 6.64 1.40
C THR A 89 25.69 6.28 2.88
N THR A 90 26.79 6.76 3.45
CA THR A 90 27.25 6.37 4.79
C THR A 90 26.65 7.25 5.88
N THR A 91 25.33 7.16 6.09
CA THR A 91 24.74 7.60 7.36
C THR A 91 24.86 6.45 8.36
N ARG A 92 25.94 6.43 9.15
CA ARG A 92 25.97 5.64 10.40
C ARG A 92 24.92 6.25 11.33
N VAL A 93 23.72 5.68 11.34
CA VAL A 93 22.72 6.01 12.36
C VAL A 93 23.18 5.28 13.62
N ALA A 94 23.42 6.02 14.71
CA ALA A 94 23.87 5.48 15.98
C ALA A 94 22.99 4.30 16.40
N ALA A 95 23.58 3.11 16.48
CA ALA A 95 22.99 2.00 17.20
C ALA A 95 23.06 2.38 18.69
N ASN A 96 21.91 2.52 19.34
CA ASN A 96 21.89 2.60 20.80
C ASN A 96 22.46 1.28 21.32
N GLU A 97 23.66 1.35 21.90
CA GLU A 97 24.24 0.27 22.68
C GLU A 97 23.32 0.04 23.88
N ALA A 98 22.68 -1.12 23.91
CA ALA A 98 21.97 -1.61 25.08
C ALA A 98 23.03 -2.08 26.08
N SER A 99 23.27 -1.28 27.13
CA SER A 99 24.01 -1.71 28.30
C SER A 99 23.11 -2.60 29.16
N GLN A 100 23.73 -3.67 29.64
CA GLN A 100 23.22 -4.71 30.53
C GLN A 100 22.67 -4.17 31.85
#